data_AF-A0A842R325-F1
#
_entry.id   AF-A0A842R325-F1
#
_cell.length_a   1.000
_cell.length_b   1.000
_cell.length_c   1.000
_cell.angle_alpha   90.00
_cell.angle_beta   90.00
_cell.angle_gamma   90.00
#
_symmetry.space_group_name_H-M   'P 1'
#
loop_
_entity.id
_entity.type
_entity.pdbx_description
1 polymer ?
#
loop_
_entity_poly.entity_id
_entity_poly.type
_entity_poly.pdbx_seq_one_letter_code
_entity_poly.pdbx_strand_id
1 'polypeptide(L)'
;MDLILNNMVSVHQKETLGQDTGVVDKKREEVVVIITSIDPRINPFDIFKLEPGEACVIRNAGPTVSNDVIRSIYALLLHGKVKEIVILGHSNSMLSDVDTLRRNLSKLKQIFASSGTISKYFSSLKSAMDLFGFFTNEVTHLLDQVRELEIIKKVIPDARIIPLFYNMGNGHVYTGDELEEYREIIAENGDSNIDEIIPARYKAFKEEMVRVTNLEKRGPTVPGSGALGNTKGISPEIESPPEEEAITGHDMDVLNDEDYMFHESDFLSDFTEDEINTGESTEATQATSGKSQETGMSTPASNNPPPMKTFDEEMAEIRRMEENINKEMEEIANLGVNTGSNIEADDMVQDAKIELDSLGMDLDDSLKISIEDIDEEVAKKVQVKK
;
A
#
# COMPACT_ATOMS: atom_id res chain seq x y z
N MET A 1 -27.09 3.13 6.04
CA MET A 1 -26.73 4.56 6.09
C MET A 1 -26.62 5.11 7.52
N ASP A 2 -27.16 4.43 8.54
CA ASP A 2 -27.40 5.08 9.84
C ASP A 2 -26.16 5.22 10.74
N LEU A 3 -25.13 4.38 10.60
CA LEU A 3 -23.94 4.43 11.47
C LEU A 3 -23.22 5.79 11.41
N ILE A 4 -22.89 6.27 10.21
CA ILE A 4 -22.15 7.53 10.02
C ILE A 4 -23.01 8.72 10.46
N LEU A 5 -24.29 8.73 10.08
CA LEU A 5 -25.21 9.82 10.44
C LEU A 5 -25.43 9.91 11.96
N ASN A 6 -25.61 8.76 12.61
CA ASN A 6 -25.76 8.71 14.06
C ASN A 6 -24.48 9.14 14.78
N ASN A 7 -23.30 8.71 14.33
CA ASN A 7 -22.03 9.12 14.92
C ASN A 7 -21.73 10.60 14.68
N MET A 8 -22.05 11.13 13.50
CA MET A 8 -21.88 12.56 13.21
C MET A 8 -22.66 13.42 14.20
N VAL A 9 -23.93 13.07 14.46
CA VAL A 9 -24.79 13.85 15.37
C VAL A 9 -24.44 13.61 16.84
N SER A 10 -24.14 12.36 17.21
CA SER A 10 -23.99 11.98 18.63
C SER A 10 -22.57 12.13 19.18
N VAL A 11 -21.55 12.06 18.32
CA VAL A 11 -20.13 12.10 18.67
C VAL A 11 -19.51 13.38 18.12
N HIS A 12 -19.44 13.53 16.79
CA HIS A 12 -18.70 14.65 16.18
C HIS A 12 -19.26 16.02 16.56
N GLN A 13 -20.57 16.24 16.45
CA GLN A 13 -21.20 17.51 16.82
C GLN A 13 -21.11 17.82 18.33
N LYS A 14 -20.99 16.80 19.19
CA LYS A 14 -20.81 16.99 20.63
C LYS A 14 -19.36 17.27 21.00
N GLU A 15 -18.41 16.55 20.41
CA GLU A 15 -16.97 16.70 20.64
C GLU A 15 -16.43 18.02 20.09
N THR A 16 -17.00 18.51 18.98
CA THR A 16 -16.64 19.81 18.40
C THR A 16 -17.29 21.00 19.12
N LEU A 17 -18.26 20.76 20.01
CA LEU A 17 -18.98 21.83 20.69
C LEU A 17 -18.07 22.52 21.71
N GLY A 18 -17.57 23.70 21.36
CA GLY A 18 -16.65 24.48 22.20
C GLY A 18 -15.18 24.14 22.00
N GLN A 19 -14.84 23.22 21.11
CA GLN A 19 -13.46 23.08 20.64
C GLN A 19 -13.18 24.12 19.56
N ASP A 20 -12.03 24.79 19.68
CA ASP A 20 -11.49 25.61 18.59
C ASP A 20 -11.00 24.65 17.50
N THR A 21 -11.92 24.19 16.66
CA THR A 21 -11.60 23.43 15.44
C THR A 21 -11.00 24.35 14.37
N GLY A 22 -10.39 25.46 14.80
CA GLY A 22 -9.91 26.55 13.99
C GLY A 22 -9.10 26.06 12.81
N VAL A 23 -9.08 26.87 11.76
CA VAL A 23 -8.27 26.65 10.58
C VAL A 23 -6.84 26.31 11.02
N VAL A 24 -6.45 25.04 10.86
CA VAL A 24 -5.06 24.63 11.04
C VAL A 24 -4.32 25.12 9.80
N ASP A 25 -4.06 26.42 9.74
CA ASP A 25 -3.25 27.05 8.71
C ASP A 25 -1.75 26.82 9.03
N LYS A 26 -1.38 25.56 9.27
CA LYS A 26 0.02 25.15 9.29
C LYS A 26 0.45 25.04 7.82
N LYS A 27 0.65 26.18 7.15
CA LYS A 27 1.31 26.20 5.84
C LYS A 27 2.74 25.69 6.05
N ARG A 28 2.96 24.41 5.74
CA ARG A 28 4.28 23.80 5.88
C ARG A 28 5.06 23.95 4.60
N GLU A 29 6.31 24.39 4.73
CA GLU A 29 7.27 24.31 3.63
C GLU A 29 7.62 22.85 3.30
N GLU A 30 7.43 21.94 4.27
CA GLU A 30 7.80 20.54 4.21
C GLU A 30 6.61 19.63 4.55
N VAL A 31 6.32 18.68 3.66
CA VAL A 31 5.20 17.75 3.76
C VAL A 31 5.76 16.34 3.96
N VAL A 32 5.30 15.69 5.04
CA VAL A 32 5.46 14.24 5.23
C VAL A 32 4.28 13.55 4.58
N VAL A 33 4.55 12.54 3.76
CA VAL A 33 3.52 11.73 3.09
C VAL A 33 3.54 10.33 3.67
N ILE A 34 2.37 9.81 4.04
CA ILE A 34 2.20 8.44 4.52
C ILE A 34 1.29 7.72 3.52
N ILE A 35 1.81 6.66 2.91
CA ILE A 35 1.07 5.76 2.03
C ILE A 35 0.76 4.50 2.86
N THR A 36 -0.52 4.17 3.03
CA THR A 36 -0.91 3.01 3.85
C THR A 36 -2.18 2.32 3.35
N SER A 37 -2.59 1.26 4.02
CA SER A 37 -3.76 0.44 3.66
C SER A 37 -5.07 1.15 3.97
N ILE A 38 -6.15 0.84 3.24
CA ILE A 38 -7.53 1.23 3.58
C ILE A 38 -8.09 0.49 4.81
N ASP A 39 -7.35 -0.47 5.35
CA ASP A 39 -7.77 -1.26 6.51
C ASP A 39 -8.25 -0.37 7.68
N PRO A 40 -9.52 -0.50 8.11
CA PRO A 40 -10.09 0.40 9.12
C PRO A 40 -9.42 0.29 10.49
N ARG A 41 -8.66 -0.78 10.74
CA ARG A 41 -7.91 -1.01 11.98
C ARG A 41 -6.61 -0.21 12.03
N ILE A 42 -6.17 0.35 10.89
CA ILE A 42 -4.95 1.13 10.77
C ILE A 42 -5.28 2.62 10.82
N ASN A 43 -4.87 3.28 11.92
CA ASN A 43 -4.91 4.73 12.04
C ASN A 43 -3.48 5.28 12.14
N PRO A 44 -2.92 5.88 11.07
CA PRO A 44 -1.55 6.41 11.09
C PRO A 44 -1.38 7.56 12.09
N PHE A 45 -2.43 8.32 12.40
CA PHE A 45 -2.36 9.38 13.41
C PHE A 45 -2.14 8.79 14.80
N ASP A 46 -2.80 7.68 15.12
CA ASP A 46 -2.63 7.02 16.43
C ASP A 46 -1.30 6.28 16.53
N ILE A 47 -0.85 5.65 15.44
CA ILE A 47 0.41 4.90 15.38
C ILE A 47 1.60 5.85 15.57
N PHE A 48 1.59 6.99 14.88
CA PHE A 48 2.70 7.96 14.90
C PHE A 48 2.49 9.15 15.85
N LYS A 49 1.36 9.18 16.58
CA LYS A 49 0.97 10.29 17.47
C LYS A 49 1.00 11.65 16.78
N LEU A 50 0.46 11.69 15.57
CA LEU A 50 0.41 12.90 14.73
C LEU A 50 -0.75 13.79 15.14
N GLU A 51 -0.53 15.10 15.10
CA GLU A 51 -1.62 16.07 15.15
C GLU A 51 -2.24 16.30 13.76
N PRO A 52 -3.46 16.88 13.67
CA PRO A 52 -3.99 17.37 12.42
C PRO A 52 -3.02 18.31 11.69
N GLY A 53 -2.83 18.07 10.39
CA GLY A 53 -1.93 18.85 9.54
C GLY A 53 -0.45 18.47 9.61
N GLU A 54 -0.08 17.40 10.32
CA GLU A 54 1.33 16.98 10.40
C GLU A 54 1.83 16.13 9.24
N ALA A 55 0.95 15.33 8.66
CA ALA A 55 1.23 14.49 7.50
C ALA A 55 0.05 14.49 6.54
N CYS A 56 0.35 14.27 5.26
CA CYS A 56 -0.64 13.89 4.27
C CYS A 56 -0.74 12.37 4.23
N VAL A 57 -1.94 11.81 4.32
CA VAL A 57 -2.17 10.36 4.31
C VAL A 57 -2.87 9.96 3.01
N ILE A 58 -2.24 9.08 2.25
CA ILE A 58 -2.77 8.45 1.04
C ILE A 58 -3.09 7.00 1.38
N ARG A 59 -4.32 6.56 1.10
CA ARG A 59 -4.78 5.19 1.42
C ARG A 59 -5.28 4.46 0.18
N ASN A 60 -4.86 3.21 0.01
CA ASN A 60 -5.42 2.27 -0.97
C ASN A 60 -5.32 0.83 -0.42
N ALA A 61 -5.78 -0.17 -1.17
CA ALA A 61 -5.65 -1.55 -0.73
C ALA A 61 -4.19 -2.00 -0.93
N GLY A 62 -3.52 -2.45 0.14
CA GLY A 62 -2.17 -3.04 0.04
C GLY A 62 -1.01 -2.05 -0.06
N PRO A 63 -1.02 -0.89 0.63
CA PRO A 63 -0.19 0.29 0.30
C PRO A 63 0.46 0.37 -1.09
N THR A 64 -0.27 0.07 -2.16
CA THR A 64 0.29 -0.14 -3.49
C THR A 64 0.65 1.18 -4.17
N VAL A 65 1.85 1.30 -4.73
CA VAL A 65 2.35 2.47 -5.45
C VAL A 65 1.74 2.48 -6.86
N SER A 66 0.52 3.00 -6.93
CA SER A 66 -0.20 3.15 -8.18
C SER A 66 0.06 4.53 -8.81
N ASN A 67 -0.37 4.68 -10.07
CA ASN A 67 -0.41 5.99 -10.74
C ASN A 67 -1.20 7.04 -9.92
N ASP A 68 -2.20 6.61 -9.16
CA ASP A 68 -2.99 7.51 -8.33
C ASP A 68 -2.22 8.00 -7.09
N VAL A 69 -1.40 7.12 -6.50
CA VAL A 69 -0.46 7.48 -5.43
C VAL A 69 0.58 8.47 -5.96
N ILE A 70 1.19 8.17 -7.12
CA ILE A 70 2.19 9.05 -7.75
C ILE A 70 1.57 10.42 -8.08
N ARG A 71 0.38 10.43 -8.70
CA ARG A 71 -0.38 11.65 -9.00
C ARG A 71 -0.64 12.47 -7.74
N SER A 72 -1.02 11.81 -6.65
CA SER A 72 -1.28 12.47 -5.37
C SER A 72 -0.02 13.09 -4.77
N ILE A 73 1.12 12.41 -4.82
CA ILE A 73 2.40 12.98 -4.36
C ILE A 73 2.79 14.19 -5.22
N TYR A 74 2.63 14.11 -6.54
CA TYR A 74 2.91 15.26 -7.42
C TYR A 74 1.98 16.44 -7.17
N ALA A 75 0.71 16.21 -6.84
CA ALA A 75 -0.21 17.27 -6.46
C ALA A 75 0.28 18.00 -5.19
N LEU A 76 0.88 17.29 -4.23
CA LEU A 76 1.44 17.90 -3.01
C LEU A 76 2.62 18.85 -3.29
N LEU A 77 3.35 18.64 -4.39
CA LEU A 77 4.43 19.54 -4.81
C LEU A 77 3.95 20.96 -5.16
N LEU A 78 2.66 21.12 -5.48
CA LEU A 78 2.05 22.44 -5.68
C LEU A 78 1.88 23.22 -4.37
N HIS A 79 1.94 22.53 -3.23
CA HIS A 79 1.63 23.08 -1.91
C HIS A 79 2.83 23.11 -0.96
N GLY A 80 3.89 22.36 -1.23
CA GLY A 80 5.11 22.33 -0.42
C GLY A 80 6.17 21.39 -0.97
N LYS A 81 7.27 21.22 -0.23
CA LYS A 81 8.33 20.25 -0.57
C LYS A 81 8.04 18.93 0.13
N VAL A 82 7.93 17.85 -0.63
CA VAL A 82 7.86 16.50 -0.07
C VAL A 82 9.28 16.06 0.28
N LYS A 83 9.56 15.86 1.57
CA LYS A 83 10.89 15.39 2.04
C LYS A 83 10.89 13.94 2.46
N GLU A 84 9.78 13.46 3.00
CA GLU A 84 9.66 12.14 3.58
C GLU A 84 8.41 11.49 3.04
N ILE A 85 8.57 10.28 2.51
CA ILE A 85 7.49 9.43 2.05
C ILE A 85 7.60 8.11 2.81
N VAL A 86 6.71 7.93 3.76
CA VAL A 86 6.57 6.69 4.53
C VAL A 86 5.64 5.77 3.75
N ILE A 87 6.07 4.54 3.49
CA ILE A 87 5.16 3.46 3.08
C ILE A 87 4.94 2.59 4.32
N LEU A 88 3.71 2.57 4.82
CA LEU A 88 3.32 1.82 6.01
C LEU A 88 2.52 0.58 5.61
N GLY A 89 3.21 -0.56 5.53
CA GLY A 89 2.63 -1.91 5.45
C GLY A 89 2.08 -2.36 6.81
N HIS A 90 1.31 -3.43 6.83
CA HIS A 90 0.85 -4.05 8.07
C HIS A 90 0.65 -5.55 7.95
N SER A 91 0.68 -6.27 9.08
CA SER A 91 0.34 -7.69 9.12
C SER A 91 -1.16 -7.92 9.02
N ASN A 92 -1.57 -9.15 8.65
CA ASN A 92 -2.97 -9.55 8.52
C ASN A 92 -3.73 -8.70 7.50
N SER A 93 -3.09 -8.43 6.36
CA SER A 93 -3.70 -7.72 5.24
C SER A 93 -4.80 -8.57 4.60
N MET A 94 -5.94 -7.96 4.27
CA MET A 94 -6.96 -8.68 3.49
C MET A 94 -6.42 -9.13 2.11
N LEU A 95 -5.45 -8.39 1.55
CA LEU A 95 -4.82 -8.73 0.26
C LEU A 95 -3.72 -9.79 0.37
N SER A 96 -3.34 -10.22 1.58
CA SER A 96 -2.46 -11.39 1.76
C SER A 96 -3.22 -12.72 1.84
N ASP A 97 -4.54 -12.68 2.03
CA ASP A 97 -5.39 -13.87 2.12
C ASP A 97 -5.81 -14.40 0.73
N VAL A 98 -4.83 -14.93 0.01
CA VAL A 98 -5.02 -15.53 -1.33
C VAL A 98 -5.97 -16.73 -1.28
N ASP A 99 -6.03 -17.46 -0.17
CA ASP A 99 -6.94 -18.60 -0.01
C ASP A 99 -8.40 -18.17 0.04
N THR A 100 -8.71 -17.06 0.69
CA THR A 100 -10.06 -16.48 0.65
C THR A 100 -10.42 -16.03 -0.76
N LEU A 101 -9.49 -15.42 -1.51
CA LEU A 101 -9.74 -15.10 -2.92
C LEU A 101 -10.03 -16.37 -3.73
N ARG A 102 -9.19 -17.41 -3.61
CA ARG A 102 -9.34 -18.70 -4.30
C ARG A 102 -10.69 -19.34 -4.02
N ARG A 103 -11.11 -19.41 -2.76
CA ARG A 103 -12.42 -19.96 -2.36
C ARG A 103 -13.61 -19.17 -2.92
N ASN A 104 -13.45 -17.86 -3.10
CA ASN A 104 -14.52 -16.99 -3.58
C ASN A 104 -14.48 -16.70 -5.09
N LEU A 105 -13.47 -17.19 -5.82
CA LEU A 105 -13.27 -16.87 -7.24
C LEU A 105 -14.50 -17.22 -8.09
N SER A 106 -15.12 -18.37 -7.86
CA SER A 106 -16.35 -18.78 -8.56
C SER A 106 -17.55 -17.86 -8.27
N LYS A 107 -17.70 -17.40 -7.03
CA LYS A 107 -18.75 -16.45 -6.63
C LYS A 107 -18.50 -15.09 -7.30
N LEU A 108 -17.26 -14.61 -7.29
CA LEU A 108 -16.86 -13.37 -7.95
C LEU A 108 -17.09 -13.44 -9.46
N LYS A 109 -16.74 -14.55 -10.11
CA LYS A 109 -17.02 -14.77 -11.55
C LYS A 109 -18.50 -14.67 -11.89
N GLN A 110 -19.38 -15.16 -11.01
CA GLN A 110 -20.83 -15.05 -11.17
C GLN A 110 -21.32 -13.61 -10.97
N ILE A 111 -20.86 -12.94 -9.91
CA ILE A 111 -21.21 -11.54 -9.60
C ILE A 111 -20.81 -10.62 -10.76
N PHE A 112 -19.62 -10.83 -11.32
CA PHE A 112 -19.06 -9.99 -12.37
C PHE A 112 -19.31 -10.54 -13.78
N ALA A 113 -20.15 -11.56 -13.97
CA ALA A 113 -20.39 -12.18 -15.27
C ALA A 113 -20.90 -11.18 -16.33
N SER A 114 -21.71 -10.21 -15.91
CA SER A 114 -22.28 -9.16 -16.79
C SER A 114 -21.36 -7.94 -16.96
N SER A 115 -20.26 -7.85 -16.22
CA SER A 115 -19.41 -6.65 -16.15
C SER A 115 -18.45 -6.44 -17.33
N GLY A 116 -18.66 -7.14 -18.45
CA GLY A 116 -17.88 -7.00 -19.68
C GLY A 116 -16.38 -7.20 -19.44
N THR A 117 -15.60 -6.12 -19.50
CA THR A 117 -14.13 -6.12 -19.35
C THR A 117 -13.66 -6.73 -18.02
N ILE A 118 -14.39 -6.48 -16.93
CA ILE A 118 -13.98 -6.91 -15.58
C ILE A 118 -14.08 -8.44 -15.43
N SER A 119 -15.04 -9.09 -16.10
CA SER A 119 -15.22 -10.55 -16.08
C SER A 119 -13.97 -11.34 -16.49
N LYS A 120 -13.14 -10.75 -17.37
CA LYS A 120 -11.91 -11.39 -17.89
C LYS A 120 -10.88 -11.62 -16.80
N TYR A 121 -10.85 -10.77 -15.78
CA TYR A 121 -9.92 -10.92 -14.66
C TYR A 121 -10.31 -12.06 -13.71
N PHE A 122 -11.55 -12.55 -13.78
CA PHE A 122 -12.02 -13.69 -12.99
C PHE A 122 -11.97 -15.02 -13.75
N SER A 123 -11.21 -15.08 -14.85
CA SER A 123 -10.98 -16.32 -15.59
C SER A 123 -10.05 -17.28 -14.84
N SER A 124 -9.04 -16.73 -14.15
CA SER A 124 -8.04 -17.46 -13.37
C SER A 124 -7.72 -16.75 -12.06
N LEU A 125 -7.17 -17.49 -11.09
CA LEU A 125 -6.75 -16.92 -9.81
C LEU A 125 -5.70 -15.82 -10.02
N LYS A 126 -4.71 -16.08 -10.87
CA LYS A 126 -3.65 -15.12 -11.20
C LYS A 126 -4.22 -13.80 -11.72
N SER A 127 -5.14 -13.86 -12.69
CA SER A 127 -5.72 -12.63 -13.26
C SER A 127 -6.52 -11.83 -12.22
N ALA A 128 -7.16 -12.51 -11.27
CA ALA A 128 -7.88 -11.86 -10.19
C ALA A 128 -6.92 -11.24 -9.17
N MET A 129 -5.83 -11.94 -8.84
CA MET A 129 -4.76 -11.40 -8.00
C MET A 129 -4.14 -10.16 -8.64
N ASP A 130 -3.85 -10.19 -9.94
CA ASP A 130 -3.29 -9.06 -10.70
C ASP A 130 -4.26 -7.86 -10.71
N LEU A 131 -5.57 -8.08 -10.86
CA LEU A 131 -6.58 -7.02 -10.83
C LEU A 131 -6.64 -6.29 -9.48
N PHE A 132 -6.63 -7.05 -8.38
CA PHE A 132 -6.82 -6.51 -7.03
C PHE A 132 -5.52 -6.17 -6.32
N GLY A 133 -4.37 -6.59 -6.87
CA GLY A 133 -3.07 -6.44 -6.25
C GLY A 133 -2.88 -7.34 -5.02
N PHE A 134 -3.34 -8.59 -5.08
CA PHE A 134 -3.03 -9.57 -4.02
C PHE A 134 -1.54 -9.90 -4.01
N PHE A 135 -1.01 -10.16 -2.83
CA PHE A 135 0.36 -10.57 -2.59
C PHE A 135 0.38 -11.72 -1.60
N THR A 136 1.44 -12.51 -1.56
CA THR A 136 1.54 -13.66 -0.64
C THR A 136 2.28 -13.33 0.65
N ASN A 137 3.08 -12.25 0.66
CA ASN A 137 3.87 -11.84 1.81
C ASN A 137 3.84 -10.32 1.95
N GLU A 138 3.40 -9.82 3.11
CA GLU A 138 3.18 -8.38 3.31
C GLU A 138 4.49 -7.59 3.42
N VAL A 139 5.55 -8.21 3.94
CA VAL A 139 6.89 -7.58 4.06
C VAL A 139 7.54 -7.47 2.69
N THR A 140 7.56 -8.56 1.92
CA THR A 140 8.09 -8.55 0.55
C THR A 140 7.34 -7.53 -0.30
N HIS A 141 6.00 -7.52 -0.22
CA HIS A 141 5.17 -6.54 -0.92
C HIS A 141 5.56 -5.10 -0.55
N LEU A 142 5.66 -4.78 0.75
CA LEU A 142 6.09 -3.46 1.21
C LEU A 142 7.44 -3.03 0.62
N LEU A 143 8.43 -3.93 0.63
CA LEU A 143 9.77 -3.65 0.10
C LEU A 143 9.74 -3.44 -1.43
N ASP A 144 8.92 -4.20 -2.14
CA ASP A 144 8.71 -4.02 -3.59
C ASP A 144 8.04 -2.68 -3.90
N GLN A 145 7.04 -2.27 -3.11
CA GLN A 145 6.42 -0.94 -3.24
C GLN A 145 7.43 0.19 -3.00
N VAL A 146 8.36 0.04 -2.04
CA VAL A 146 9.45 1.01 -1.87
C VAL A 146 10.31 1.10 -3.12
N ARG A 147 10.70 -0.04 -3.72
CA ARG A 147 11.50 -0.08 -4.96
C ARG A 147 10.77 0.56 -6.14
N GLU A 148 9.47 0.32 -6.28
CA GLU A 148 8.65 0.96 -7.31
C GLU A 148 8.61 2.48 -7.13
N LEU A 149 8.49 2.95 -5.89
CA LEU A 149 8.43 4.38 -5.58
C LEU A 149 9.76 5.12 -5.78
N GLU A 150 10.90 4.42 -5.83
CA GLU A 150 12.22 5.03 -6.09
C GLU A 150 12.23 5.85 -7.39
N ILE A 151 11.36 5.56 -8.36
CA ILE A 151 11.21 6.38 -9.57
C ILE A 151 10.92 7.85 -9.27
N ILE A 152 10.29 8.14 -8.12
CA ILE A 152 9.95 9.50 -7.73
C ILE A 152 11.19 10.36 -7.47
N LYS A 153 12.33 9.77 -7.13
CA LYS A 153 13.59 10.49 -6.93
C LYS A 153 14.12 11.15 -8.21
N LYS A 154 13.61 10.75 -9.39
CA LYS A 154 13.88 11.49 -10.64
C LYS A 154 13.27 12.89 -10.64
N VAL A 155 12.20 13.10 -9.88
CA VAL A 155 11.46 14.38 -9.77
C VAL A 155 11.74 15.06 -8.43
N ILE A 156 11.92 14.27 -7.36
CA ILE A 156 12.17 14.74 -6.00
C ILE A 156 13.44 14.06 -5.45
N PRO A 157 14.65 14.48 -5.89
CA PRO A 157 15.89 13.76 -5.58
C PRO A 157 16.18 13.62 -4.08
N ASP A 158 15.77 14.61 -3.30
CA ASP A 158 16.02 14.67 -1.85
C ASP A 158 14.94 13.94 -1.03
N ALA A 159 13.93 13.33 -1.67
CA ALA A 159 12.89 12.60 -0.96
C ALA A 159 13.47 11.33 -0.32
N ARG A 160 13.27 11.19 0.99
CA ARG A 160 13.55 9.97 1.74
C ARG A 160 12.32 9.06 1.68
N ILE A 161 12.50 7.86 1.14
CA ILE A 161 11.48 6.82 1.13
C ILE A 161 11.75 5.89 2.30
N ILE A 162 10.78 5.76 3.21
CA ILE A 162 10.94 5.08 4.49
C ILE A 162 9.94 3.92 4.56
N PRO A 163 10.39 2.66 4.38
CA PRO A 163 9.56 1.51 4.68
C PRO A 163 9.32 1.40 6.19
N LEU A 164 8.06 1.31 6.57
CA LEU A 164 7.63 0.94 7.92
C LEU A 164 6.60 -0.19 7.82
N PHE A 165 6.63 -1.11 8.78
CA PHE A 165 5.66 -2.20 8.86
C PHE A 165 5.01 -2.21 10.23
N TYR A 166 3.69 -2.13 10.30
CA TYR A 166 2.94 -2.20 11.54
C TYR A 166 2.42 -3.61 11.79
N ASN A 167 2.93 -4.25 12.84
CA ASN A 167 2.41 -5.53 13.26
C ASN A 167 1.14 -5.32 14.10
N MET A 168 0.02 -5.84 13.60
CA MET A 168 -1.27 -5.71 14.25
C MET A 168 -1.44 -6.59 15.49
N GLY A 169 -0.72 -7.70 15.58
CA GLY A 169 -0.78 -8.63 16.71
C GLY A 169 -0.10 -8.08 17.96
N ASN A 170 1.02 -7.38 17.81
CA ASN A 170 1.80 -6.86 18.93
C ASN A 170 1.84 -5.31 19.02
N GLY A 171 1.33 -4.60 18.02
CA GLY A 171 1.26 -3.14 17.99
C GLY A 171 2.61 -2.44 17.71
N HIS A 172 3.66 -3.18 17.36
CA HIS A 172 4.96 -2.61 17.05
C HIS A 172 5.05 -2.17 15.58
N VAL A 173 5.80 -1.10 15.36
CA VAL A 173 6.28 -0.73 14.01
C VAL A 173 7.65 -1.37 13.80
N TYR A 174 8.02 -1.72 12.58
CA TYR A 174 9.34 -2.21 12.19
C TYR A 174 9.87 -1.28 11.10
N THR A 175 11.16 -0.95 11.20
CA THR A 175 11.87 -0.15 10.20
C THR A 175 12.40 -1.02 9.07
N GLY A 176 12.76 -0.42 7.93
CA GLY A 176 13.37 -1.14 6.82
C GLY A 176 14.55 -2.04 7.22
N ASP A 177 15.46 -1.53 8.05
CA ASP A 177 16.64 -2.28 8.50
C ASP A 177 16.23 -3.52 9.33
N GLU A 178 15.22 -3.39 10.20
CA GLU A 178 14.71 -4.51 11.01
C GLU A 178 13.92 -5.51 10.16
N LEU A 179 13.31 -5.08 9.05
CA LEU A 179 12.63 -5.96 8.11
C LEU A 179 13.61 -6.75 7.24
N GLU A 180 14.76 -6.17 6.89
CA GLU A 180 15.82 -6.90 6.20
C GLU A 180 16.43 -7.97 7.12
N GLU A 181 16.70 -7.64 8.39
CA GLU A 181 17.11 -8.64 9.40
C GLU A 181 16.04 -9.75 9.54
N TYR A 182 14.76 -9.39 9.57
CA TYR A 182 13.67 -10.37 9.59
C TYR A 182 13.65 -11.28 8.36
N ARG A 183 13.87 -10.73 7.16
CA ARG A 183 13.90 -11.51 5.92
C ARG A 183 15.01 -12.55 5.95
N GLU A 184 16.18 -12.21 6.50
CA GLU A 184 17.28 -13.15 6.70
C GLU A 184 16.88 -14.28 7.66
N ILE A 185 16.21 -13.95 8.78
CA ILE A 185 15.74 -14.94 9.76
C ILE A 185 14.73 -15.92 9.14
N ILE A 186 13.77 -15.44 8.34
CA ILE A 186 12.80 -16.31 7.64
C ILE A 186 13.53 -17.20 6.64
N ALA A 187 14.45 -16.64 5.86
CA ALA A 187 15.19 -17.40 4.86
C ALA A 187 16.02 -18.53 5.48
N GLU A 188 16.53 -18.33 6.69
CA GLU A 188 17.32 -19.33 7.42
C GLU A 188 16.47 -20.36 8.17
N ASN A 189 15.35 -19.96 8.77
CA ASN A 189 14.60 -20.78 9.74
C ASN A 189 13.22 -21.24 9.24
N GLY A 190 12.83 -20.85 8.02
CA GLY A 190 11.47 -21.04 7.51
C GLY A 190 10.49 -20.00 8.06
N ASP A 191 9.19 -20.24 7.87
CA ASP A 191 8.12 -19.29 8.14
C ASP A 191 8.10 -18.87 9.63
N SER A 192 8.76 -17.76 9.90
CA SER A 192 8.93 -17.20 11.23
C SER A 192 7.82 -16.17 11.43
N ASN A 193 6.90 -16.40 12.36
CA ASN A 193 5.82 -15.45 12.61
C ASN A 193 6.40 -14.12 13.11
N ILE A 194 6.26 -13.06 12.31
CA ILE A 194 6.72 -11.71 12.66
C ILE A 194 6.11 -11.20 13.98
N ASP A 195 4.97 -11.75 14.41
CA ASP A 195 4.33 -11.45 15.70
C ASP A 195 5.22 -11.75 16.91
N GLU A 196 6.08 -12.76 16.80
CA GLU A 196 6.97 -13.19 17.89
C GLU A 196 8.25 -12.35 17.98
N ILE A 197 8.56 -11.60 16.92
CA ILE A 197 9.83 -10.88 16.81
C ILE A 197 9.67 -9.51 17.42
N ILE A 198 10.33 -9.28 18.55
CA ILE A 198 10.38 -7.96 19.18
C ILE A 198 11.56 -7.17 18.59
N PRO A 199 11.33 -5.98 18.01
CA PRO A 199 12.41 -5.16 17.46
C PRO A 199 13.51 -4.87 18.48
N ALA A 200 14.77 -4.90 18.06
CA ALA A 200 15.92 -4.69 18.95
C ALA A 200 15.82 -3.35 19.69
N ARG A 201 15.36 -2.29 19.00
CA ARG A 201 15.14 -0.97 19.60
C ARG A 201 14.12 -0.98 20.73
N TYR A 202 13.10 -1.84 20.63
CA TYR A 202 12.07 -1.95 21.67
C TYR A 202 12.57 -2.75 22.87
N LYS A 203 13.40 -3.78 22.65
CA LYS A 203 14.11 -4.49 23.74
C LYS A 203 14.98 -3.51 24.53
N ALA A 204 15.79 -2.70 23.83
CA ALA A 204 16.65 -1.68 24.45
C ALA A 204 15.84 -0.62 25.22
N PHE A 205 14.71 -0.16 24.65
CA PHE A 205 13.81 0.78 25.33
C PHE A 205 13.24 0.20 26.65
N LYS A 206 12.78 -1.06 26.63
CA LYS A 206 12.28 -1.75 27.83
C LYS A 206 13.36 -1.86 28.91
N GLU A 207 14.58 -2.22 28.53
CA GLU A 207 15.71 -2.31 29.47
C GLU A 207 16.03 -0.96 30.12
N GLU A 208 16.04 0.13 29.34
CA GLU A 208 16.26 1.47 29.91
C GLU A 208 15.12 1.91 30.81
N MET A 209 13.86 1.59 30.49
CA MET A 209 12.73 1.91 31.37
C MET A 209 12.78 1.16 32.70
N VAL A 210 13.21 -0.10 32.70
CA VAL A 210 13.47 -0.85 33.93
C VAL A 210 14.61 -0.18 34.72
N ARG A 211 15.66 0.28 34.04
CA ARG A 211 16.79 0.97 34.67
C ARG A 211 16.36 2.27 35.36
N VAL A 212 15.63 3.13 34.65
CA VAL A 212 15.11 4.41 35.17
C VAL A 212 14.19 4.17 36.36
N THR A 213 13.23 3.25 36.24
CA THR A 213 12.29 2.90 37.33
C THR A 213 13.04 2.39 38.58
N ASN A 214 14.11 1.61 38.38
CA ASN A 214 14.93 1.12 39.50
C ASN A 214 15.80 2.20 40.13
N LEU A 215 16.21 3.22 39.38
CA LEU A 215 16.95 4.37 39.92
C LEU A 215 16.03 5.27 40.76
N GLU A 216 14.80 5.51 40.31
CA GLU A 216 13.82 6.28 41.08
C GLU A 216 13.47 5.61 42.41
N LYS A 217 13.35 4.27 42.41
CA LYS A 217 13.12 3.47 43.64
C LYS A 217 14.28 3.52 44.63
N ARG A 218 15.51 3.82 44.19
CA ARG A 218 16.68 3.88 45.08
C ARG A 218 16.78 5.19 45.87
N GLY A 219 15.94 6.18 45.55
CA GLY A 219 15.97 7.50 46.18
C GLY A 219 17.30 8.24 45.94
N PRO A 220 17.36 9.56 46.17
CA PRO A 220 18.64 10.24 46.21
C PRO A 220 19.45 9.65 47.37
N THR A 221 20.57 8.99 47.08
CA THR A 221 21.59 8.69 48.08
C THR A 221 22.13 10.02 48.58
N VAL A 222 21.53 10.55 49.65
CA VAL A 222 22.01 11.77 50.31
C VAL A 222 23.44 11.49 50.76
N PRO A 223 24.47 12.11 50.13
CA PRO A 223 25.84 11.86 50.49
C PRO A 223 26.10 12.64 51.78
N GLY A 224 26.13 11.94 52.91
CA GLY A 224 26.62 12.49 54.18
C GLY A 224 25.56 13.09 55.10
N SER A 225 24.77 12.23 55.75
CA SER A 225 24.37 12.50 57.14
C SER A 225 25.48 11.98 58.05
N GLY A 226 26.55 12.76 58.16
CA GLY A 226 27.53 12.56 59.23
C GLY A 226 26.82 12.60 60.59
N ALA A 227 27.18 11.66 61.45
CA ALA A 227 26.66 11.52 62.81
C ALA A 227 26.64 12.86 63.55
N LEU A 228 25.45 13.42 63.76
CA LEU A 228 25.22 14.50 64.71
C LEU A 228 24.16 14.05 65.71
N GLY A 229 24.66 13.73 66.90
CA GLY A 229 24.07 14.09 68.19
C GLY A 229 22.59 13.84 68.42
N ASN A 230 22.31 12.80 69.20
CA ASN A 230 21.13 12.68 70.06
C ASN A 230 20.66 14.04 70.61
N THR A 231 19.54 14.54 70.10
CA THR A 231 18.71 15.52 70.81
C THR A 231 17.28 15.00 70.85
N LYS A 232 16.83 14.72 72.07
CA LYS A 232 15.45 14.40 72.41
C LYS A 232 14.57 15.62 72.15
N GLY A 233 13.42 15.38 71.55
CA GLY A 233 12.20 16.15 71.79
C GLY A 233 11.87 17.16 70.72
N ILE A 234 10.83 16.86 69.96
CA ILE A 234 9.60 17.65 69.73
C ILE A 234 9.03 17.16 68.39
N SER A 235 7.94 16.39 68.46
CA SER A 235 7.13 16.03 67.30
C SER A 235 6.28 17.23 66.90
N PRO A 236 6.25 17.67 65.64
CA PRO A 236 5.12 18.41 65.12
C PRO A 236 4.09 17.42 64.55
N GLU A 237 2.83 17.58 64.99
CA GLU A 237 1.67 17.03 64.31
C GLU A 237 1.66 17.55 62.87
N ILE A 238 1.78 16.63 61.91
CA ILE A 238 1.52 16.91 60.49
C ILE A 238 0.11 16.41 60.23
N GLU A 239 -0.81 17.35 60.06
CA GLU A 239 -2.18 17.08 59.61
C GLU A 239 -2.15 16.37 58.26
N SER A 240 -2.89 15.28 58.18
CA SER A 240 -3.10 14.48 56.98
C SER A 240 -3.92 15.30 55.97
N PRO A 241 -3.58 15.28 54.66
CA PRO A 241 -4.45 15.87 53.66
C PRO A 241 -5.77 15.08 53.55
N PRO A 242 -6.88 15.73 53.18
CA PRO A 242 -8.19 15.09 53.12
C PRO A 242 -8.24 14.04 52.01
N GLU A 243 -8.94 12.96 52.30
CA GLU A 243 -9.23 11.85 51.39
C GLU A 243 -9.92 12.36 50.12
N GLU A 244 -9.28 12.17 48.96
CA GLU A 244 -9.95 12.30 47.67
C GLU A 244 -10.95 11.16 47.51
N GLU A 245 -12.21 11.54 47.29
CA GLU A 245 -13.31 10.63 47.03
C GLU A 245 -13.02 9.76 45.80
N ALA A 246 -12.99 8.45 46.04
CA ALA A 246 -12.95 7.44 44.99
C ALA A 246 -14.23 7.55 44.13
N ILE A 247 -14.09 8.12 42.94
CA ILE A 247 -15.11 8.01 41.89
C ILE A 247 -15.14 6.56 41.43
N THR A 248 -16.15 5.83 41.88
CA THR A 248 -16.53 4.52 41.36
C THR A 248 -17.08 4.70 39.93
N GLY A 249 -16.28 4.38 38.94
CA GLY A 249 -16.61 4.52 37.52
C GLY A 249 -16.66 3.18 36.79
N HIS A 250 -17.90 2.71 36.59
CA HIS A 250 -18.41 1.89 35.48
C HIS A 250 -17.88 0.46 35.27
N ASP A 251 -18.80 -0.47 35.53
CA ASP A 251 -18.83 -1.82 34.99
C ASP A 251 -18.63 -1.78 33.46
N MET A 252 -17.56 -2.44 33.00
CA MET A 252 -17.42 -2.85 31.61
C MET A 252 -18.20 -4.15 31.44
N ASP A 253 -19.41 -4.04 30.89
CA ASP A 253 -20.15 -5.19 30.40
C ASP A 253 -19.33 -5.87 29.29
N VAL A 254 -18.91 -7.11 29.60
CA VAL A 254 -18.33 -8.06 28.66
C VAL A 254 -19.45 -8.44 27.67
N LEU A 255 -19.40 -7.89 26.47
CA LEU A 255 -20.24 -8.36 25.38
C LEU A 255 -19.65 -9.67 24.84
N ASN A 256 -20.44 -10.73 24.93
CA ASN A 256 -20.15 -12.05 24.38
C ASN A 256 -20.15 -12.03 22.84
N ASP A 257 -19.18 -12.73 22.25
CA ASP A 257 -18.88 -12.84 20.81
C ASP A 257 -19.82 -13.78 20.00
N GLU A 258 -21.12 -13.90 20.32
CA GLU A 258 -21.98 -14.90 19.63
C GLU A 258 -23.10 -14.39 18.68
N ASP A 259 -23.30 -13.09 18.46
CA ASP A 259 -24.42 -12.61 17.64
C ASP A 259 -24.03 -11.84 16.36
N TYR A 260 -23.20 -12.44 15.50
CA TYR A 260 -23.01 -11.98 14.11
C TYR A 260 -23.36 -13.08 13.09
N MET A 261 -24.64 -13.40 12.98
CA MET A 261 -25.23 -14.10 11.82
C MET A 261 -26.03 -13.09 11.00
N PHE A 262 -25.42 -12.54 9.95
CA PHE A 262 -26.14 -11.75 8.95
C PHE A 262 -26.94 -12.66 8.01
N HIS A 263 -28.26 -12.47 7.98
CA HIS A 263 -29.13 -13.05 6.96
C HIS A 263 -29.03 -12.24 5.65
N GLU A 264 -28.39 -12.81 4.64
CA GLU A 264 -28.42 -12.34 3.24
C GLU A 264 -29.81 -12.63 2.64
N SER A 265 -30.69 -11.61 2.49
CA SER A 265 -31.80 -11.72 1.51
C SER A 265 -32.42 -10.43 0.94
N ASP A 266 -32.07 -9.22 1.38
CA ASP A 266 -32.84 -8.02 0.98
C ASP A 266 -32.14 -7.01 0.07
N PHE A 267 -31.10 -7.37 -0.67
CA PHE A 267 -30.32 -6.40 -1.46
C PHE A 267 -30.34 -6.68 -2.97
N LEU A 268 -31.52 -6.69 -3.60
CA LEU A 268 -31.65 -6.67 -5.06
C LEU A 268 -33.05 -6.19 -5.50
N SER A 269 -33.28 -4.88 -5.50
CA SER A 269 -34.19 -4.23 -6.44
C SER A 269 -33.92 -2.72 -6.51
N ASP A 270 -33.92 -2.21 -7.74
CA ASP A 270 -34.01 -0.80 -8.13
C ASP A 270 -32.71 -0.02 -8.30
N PHE A 271 -32.09 -0.19 -9.47
CA PHE A 271 -31.53 0.93 -10.22
C PHE A 271 -31.89 0.78 -11.70
N THR A 272 -32.84 1.61 -12.16
CA THR A 272 -33.12 1.84 -13.59
C THR A 272 -32.28 3.02 -14.07
N GLU A 273 -31.56 2.81 -15.16
CA GLU A 273 -30.83 3.82 -15.93
C GLU A 273 -31.82 4.82 -16.54
N ASP A 274 -31.51 6.12 -16.49
CA ASP A 274 -32.01 7.08 -17.48
C ASP A 274 -31.04 8.25 -17.69
N GLU A 275 -30.75 8.47 -18.98
CA GLU A 275 -30.46 9.72 -19.69
C GLU A 275 -29.30 10.64 -19.25
N ILE A 276 -28.20 10.63 -20.02
CA ILE A 276 -27.44 11.86 -20.28
C ILE A 276 -27.25 12.07 -21.78
N ASN A 277 -27.76 13.23 -22.19
CA ASN A 277 -27.98 13.79 -23.50
C ASN A 277 -26.69 14.34 -24.15
N THR A 278 -26.56 14.16 -25.46
CA THR A 278 -25.44 14.64 -26.30
C THR A 278 -25.66 16.08 -26.76
N GLY A 279 -24.73 16.96 -26.44
CA GLY A 279 -24.71 18.36 -26.88
C GLY A 279 -23.52 18.67 -27.79
N GLU A 280 -23.78 18.79 -29.09
CA GLU A 280 -22.87 19.33 -30.12
C GLU A 280 -22.61 20.83 -29.90
N SER A 281 -21.40 21.31 -30.26
CA SER A 281 -21.21 22.69 -30.69
C SER A 281 -20.12 22.80 -31.75
N THR A 282 -20.41 23.64 -32.74
CA THR A 282 -19.77 23.82 -34.05
C THR A 282 -18.82 25.03 -34.09
N GLU A 283 -17.73 24.84 -34.82
CA GLU A 283 -17.07 25.73 -35.81
C GLU A 283 -16.59 27.19 -35.53
N ALA A 284 -15.39 27.42 -36.12
CA ALA A 284 -14.86 28.60 -36.81
C ALA A 284 -14.16 29.71 -36.01
N THR A 285 -12.91 30.06 -36.36
CA THR A 285 -12.60 31.05 -37.42
C THR A 285 -11.07 31.12 -37.71
N GLN A 286 -10.72 31.22 -38.99
CA GLN A 286 -9.37 31.50 -39.53
C GLN A 286 -9.01 33.00 -39.45
N ALA A 287 -7.71 33.33 -39.35
CA ALA A 287 -7.18 34.64 -39.76
C ALA A 287 -5.72 34.53 -40.24
N THR A 288 -5.36 35.44 -41.14
CA THR A 288 -4.36 35.34 -42.21
C THR A 288 -3.12 36.24 -42.03
N SER A 289 -2.03 35.81 -42.68
CA SER A 289 -1.02 36.60 -43.44
C SER A 289 0.06 37.44 -42.73
N GLY A 290 1.28 37.34 -43.26
CA GLY A 290 2.34 38.34 -43.13
C GLY A 290 3.71 37.86 -43.61
N LYS A 291 4.01 38.00 -44.92
CA LYS A 291 5.36 37.83 -45.51
C LYS A 291 6.13 39.16 -45.45
N SER A 292 7.42 39.10 -45.13
CA SER A 292 8.41 40.10 -45.54
C SER A 292 9.79 39.46 -45.66
N GLN A 293 10.40 39.63 -46.84
CA GLN A 293 11.78 39.26 -47.18
C GLN A 293 12.73 40.37 -46.73
N GLU A 294 13.87 40.02 -46.13
CA GLU A 294 15.08 40.85 -46.19
C GLU A 294 16.34 39.98 -46.32
N THR A 295 17.31 40.55 -47.01
CA THR A 295 18.50 39.95 -47.60
C THR A 295 19.73 40.04 -46.70
N GLY A 296 20.44 38.92 -46.55
CA GLY A 296 21.90 38.79 -46.70
C GLY A 296 22.86 39.49 -45.73
N MET A 297 23.57 38.71 -44.91
CA MET A 297 25.02 38.85 -44.70
C MET A 297 25.59 37.61 -43.99
N SER A 298 26.68 37.06 -44.54
CA SER A 298 27.33 35.81 -44.09
C SER A 298 28.36 36.06 -42.99
N THR A 299 28.25 35.34 -41.87
CA THR A 299 29.25 35.23 -40.79
C THR A 299 29.39 33.77 -40.32
N PRO A 300 30.51 33.37 -39.70
CA PRO A 300 31.01 31.99 -39.72
C PRO A 300 30.33 31.05 -38.72
N ALA A 301 30.47 29.75 -39.00
CA ALA A 301 29.81 28.61 -38.38
C ALA A 301 29.74 28.66 -36.84
N SER A 302 28.52 28.88 -36.35
CA SER A 302 28.11 28.65 -34.95
C SER A 302 27.62 27.22 -34.81
N ASN A 303 28.19 26.48 -33.86
CA ASN A 303 27.66 25.19 -33.38
C ASN A 303 26.34 25.45 -32.62
N ASN A 304 25.26 25.66 -33.36
CA ASN A 304 23.93 25.72 -32.76
C ASN A 304 23.44 24.28 -32.51
N PRO A 305 22.87 24.01 -31.32
CA PRO A 305 22.18 22.76 -31.08
C PRO A 305 21.06 22.58 -32.12
N PRO A 306 20.72 21.33 -32.48
CA PRO A 306 19.65 21.06 -33.43
C PRO A 306 18.37 21.77 -32.96
N PRO A 307 17.60 22.38 -33.88
CA PRO A 307 16.34 23.02 -33.53
C PRO A 307 15.45 22.00 -32.82
N MET A 308 14.90 22.38 -31.66
CA MET A 308 13.92 21.58 -30.96
C MET A 308 12.77 21.27 -31.92
N LYS A 309 12.41 19.99 -32.01
CA LYS A 309 11.24 19.56 -32.77
C LYS A 309 10.02 20.28 -32.20
N THR A 310 9.13 20.70 -33.09
CA THR A 310 7.85 21.24 -32.68
C THR A 310 7.00 20.12 -32.06
N PHE A 311 6.07 20.47 -31.18
CA PHE A 311 5.15 19.51 -30.56
C PHE A 311 4.41 18.66 -31.61
N ASP A 312 4.04 19.26 -32.74
CA ASP A 312 3.39 18.56 -33.85
C ASP A 312 4.30 17.54 -34.54
N GLU A 313 5.61 17.84 -34.64
CA GLU A 313 6.61 16.90 -35.18
C GLU A 313 6.85 15.72 -34.24
N GLU A 314 6.89 15.96 -32.92
CA GLU A 314 7.00 14.89 -31.92
C GLU A 314 5.75 14.00 -31.92
N MET A 315 4.55 14.59 -31.96
CA MET A 315 3.30 13.82 -32.03
C MET A 315 3.16 13.02 -33.34
N ALA A 316 3.67 13.53 -34.46
CA ALA A 316 3.71 12.79 -35.72
C ALA A 316 4.69 11.61 -35.67
N GLU A 317 5.80 11.74 -34.95
CA GLU A 317 6.79 10.67 -34.77
C GLU A 317 6.25 9.55 -33.86
N ILE A 318 5.52 9.90 -32.81
CA ILE A 318 4.83 8.94 -31.93
C ILE A 318 3.80 8.13 -32.73
N ARG A 319 2.95 8.78 -33.54
CA ARG A 319 1.97 8.07 -34.38
C ARG A 319 2.60 7.09 -35.37
N ARG A 320 3.76 7.45 -35.95
CA ARG A 320 4.51 6.54 -36.82
C ARG A 320 5.07 5.33 -36.07
N MET A 321 5.51 5.51 -34.82
CA MET A 321 5.95 4.38 -33.99
C MET A 321 4.79 3.45 -33.64
N GLU A 322 3.62 4.00 -33.29
CA GLU A 322 2.42 3.20 -33.02
C GLU A 322 1.97 2.39 -34.25
N GLU A 323 1.98 2.99 -35.44
CA GLU A 323 1.67 2.29 -36.70
C GLU A 323 2.66 1.14 -36.97
N ASN A 324 3.96 1.34 -36.72
CA ASN A 324 4.96 0.30 -36.91
C ASN A 324 4.79 -0.86 -35.91
N ILE A 325 4.51 -0.55 -34.64
CA ILE A 325 4.27 -1.57 -33.60
C ILE A 325 3.04 -2.39 -33.93
N ASN A 326 1.94 -1.75 -34.36
CA ASN A 326 0.72 -2.46 -34.73
C ASN A 326 0.95 -3.39 -35.93
N LYS A 327 1.76 -2.95 -36.90
CA LYS A 327 2.12 -3.78 -38.06
C LYS A 327 2.98 -4.98 -37.67
N GLU A 328 3.95 -4.82 -36.78
CA GLU A 328 4.76 -5.94 -36.27
C GLU A 328 3.91 -6.95 -35.47
N MET A 329 2.97 -6.46 -34.66
CA MET A 329 2.04 -7.32 -33.93
C MET A 329 1.12 -8.12 -34.86
N GLU A 330 0.69 -7.52 -35.97
CA GLU A 330 -0.10 -8.21 -36.99
C GLU A 330 0.73 -9.25 -37.76
N GLU A 331 2.01 -8.98 -38.03
CA GLU A 331 2.94 -9.96 -38.60
C GLU A 331 3.20 -11.13 -37.65
N ILE A 332 3.36 -10.87 -36.35
CA ILE A 332 3.52 -11.92 -35.31
C ILE A 332 2.24 -12.77 -35.21
N ALA A 333 1.07 -12.16 -35.23
CA ALA A 333 -0.21 -12.87 -35.22
C ALA A 333 -0.38 -13.76 -36.46
N ASN A 334 0.09 -13.31 -37.62
CA ASN A 334 0.04 -14.06 -38.87
C ASN A 334 1.11 -15.16 -38.98
N LEU A 335 2.23 -15.05 -38.26
CA LEU A 335 3.25 -16.09 -38.13
C LEU A 335 2.85 -17.19 -37.12
N GLY A 336 1.82 -16.95 -36.31
CA GLY A 336 1.20 -17.90 -35.40
C GLY A 336 0.44 -19.00 -36.13
N VAL A 337 1.16 -20.06 -36.50
CA VAL A 337 0.60 -21.34 -36.96
C VAL A 337 -0.48 -21.82 -36.00
N ASN A 338 -1.63 -22.11 -36.60
CA ASN A 338 -2.81 -22.74 -36.06
C ASN A 338 -2.50 -24.01 -35.22
N THR A 339 -2.36 -23.87 -33.90
CA THR A 339 -2.53 -24.96 -32.92
C THR A 339 -3.44 -24.49 -31.80
N GLY A 340 -4.75 -24.50 -32.05
CA GLY A 340 -5.73 -24.40 -30.97
C GLY A 340 -5.67 -25.66 -30.11
N SER A 341 -4.96 -25.60 -28.97
CA SER A 341 -5.19 -26.41 -27.74
C SER A 341 -4.02 -26.33 -26.73
N ASN A 342 -3.42 -25.16 -26.45
CA ASN A 342 -2.36 -25.05 -25.42
C ASN A 342 -2.71 -24.17 -24.21
N ILE A 343 -3.77 -23.35 -24.29
CA ILE A 343 -4.09 -22.42 -23.19
C ILE A 343 -4.55 -23.18 -21.92
N GLU A 344 -5.29 -24.27 -22.05
CA GLU A 344 -5.70 -25.08 -20.89
C GLU A 344 -4.54 -25.88 -20.26
N ALA A 345 -3.52 -26.27 -21.04
CA ALA A 345 -2.39 -27.02 -20.52
C ALA A 345 -1.40 -26.10 -19.78
N ASP A 346 -1.15 -24.91 -20.32
CA ASP A 346 -0.28 -23.91 -19.68
C ASP A 346 -0.90 -23.38 -18.39
N ASP A 347 -2.23 -23.15 -18.35
CA ASP A 347 -2.93 -22.75 -17.13
C ASP A 347 -2.88 -23.85 -16.05
N MET A 348 -3.04 -25.12 -16.42
CA MET A 348 -2.94 -26.24 -15.48
C MET A 348 -1.52 -26.45 -14.94
N VAL A 349 -0.49 -26.27 -15.79
CA VAL A 349 0.91 -26.35 -15.37
C VAL A 349 1.26 -25.21 -14.42
N GLN A 350 0.71 -24.01 -14.66
CA GLN A 350 0.98 -22.85 -13.82
C GLN A 350 0.19 -22.87 -12.50
N ASP A 351 -1.04 -23.38 -12.50
CA ASP A 351 -1.79 -23.64 -11.28
C ASP A 351 -1.09 -24.71 -10.41
N ALA A 352 -0.56 -25.77 -11.01
CA ALA A 352 0.24 -26.78 -10.30
C ALA A 352 1.56 -26.20 -9.76
N LYS A 353 2.17 -25.25 -10.46
CA LYS A 353 3.38 -24.56 -9.99
C LYS A 353 3.09 -23.66 -8.79
N ILE A 354 1.96 -22.94 -8.81
CA ILE A 354 1.47 -22.15 -7.67
C ILE A 354 1.16 -23.04 -6.47
N GLU A 355 0.59 -24.23 -6.71
CA GLU A 355 0.30 -25.22 -5.66
C GLU A 355 1.59 -25.73 -4.99
N LEU A 356 2.63 -26.03 -5.77
CA LEU A 356 3.93 -26.48 -5.27
C LEU A 356 4.71 -25.38 -4.52
N ASP A 357 4.66 -24.14 -5.01
CA ASP A 357 5.26 -22.98 -4.34
C ASP A 357 4.56 -22.70 -3.00
N SER A 358 3.24 -22.85 -2.94
CA SER A 358 2.46 -22.67 -1.70
C SER A 358 2.73 -23.75 -0.63
N LEU A 359 3.29 -24.89 -1.04
CA LEU A 359 3.70 -25.99 -0.16
C LEU A 359 5.20 -25.91 0.22
N GLY A 360 5.93 -24.87 -0.22
CA GLY A 360 7.34 -24.70 0.08
C GLY A 360 8.25 -25.76 -0.55
N MET A 361 7.80 -26.39 -1.65
CA MET A 361 8.56 -27.44 -2.35
C MET A 361 9.28 -26.85 -3.56
N ASP A 362 10.60 -26.69 -3.46
CA ASP A 362 11.44 -26.32 -4.61
C ASP A 362 11.47 -27.46 -5.63
N LEU A 363 11.07 -27.14 -6.86
CA LEU A 363 11.04 -28.01 -8.02
C LEU A 363 12.47 -28.21 -8.57
N ASP A 364 13.33 -28.96 -7.87
CA ASP A 364 14.62 -29.36 -8.43
C ASP A 364 14.75 -30.89 -8.67
N ASP A 365 15.18 -31.18 -9.90
CA ASP A 365 15.63 -32.44 -10.51
C ASP A 365 14.76 -33.71 -10.53
N SER A 366 13.69 -33.85 -9.73
CA SER A 366 12.86 -35.08 -9.76
C SER A 366 11.82 -35.15 -10.88
N LEU A 367 11.45 -34.01 -11.49
CA LEU A 367 10.44 -33.90 -12.57
C LEU A 367 11.03 -33.80 -13.99
N LYS A 368 12.36 -33.72 -14.15
CA LYS A 368 13.00 -33.84 -15.47
C LYS A 368 12.84 -35.24 -16.08
N ILE A 369 12.63 -36.27 -15.25
CA ILE A 369 12.51 -37.67 -15.71
C ILE A 369 11.13 -37.96 -16.33
N SER A 370 10.07 -37.19 -16.02
CA SER A 370 8.71 -37.49 -16.49
C SER A 370 8.30 -36.71 -17.76
N ILE A 371 8.96 -35.61 -18.09
CA ILE A 371 8.64 -34.84 -19.31
C ILE A 371 9.19 -35.53 -20.56
N GLU A 372 10.37 -36.14 -20.48
CA GLU A 372 10.97 -36.90 -21.60
C GLU A 372 10.14 -38.17 -21.94
N ASP A 373 9.53 -38.80 -20.94
CA ASP A 373 8.64 -39.95 -21.12
C ASP A 373 7.29 -39.56 -21.76
N ILE A 374 6.77 -38.36 -21.46
CA ILE A 374 5.53 -37.83 -22.05
C ILE A 374 5.74 -37.48 -23.52
N ASP A 375 6.88 -36.87 -23.88
CA ASP A 375 7.21 -36.54 -25.27
C ASP A 375 7.37 -37.80 -26.13
N GLU A 376 7.92 -38.88 -25.59
CA GLU A 376 8.06 -40.16 -26.31
C GLU A 376 6.70 -40.85 -26.56
N GLU A 377 5.77 -40.74 -25.60
CA GLU A 377 4.44 -41.34 -25.72
C GLU A 377 3.49 -40.52 -26.62
N VAL A 378 3.65 -39.19 -26.63
CA VAL A 378 2.98 -38.30 -27.59
C VAL A 378 3.52 -38.53 -29.01
N ALA A 379 4.84 -38.67 -29.17
CA ALA A 379 5.45 -38.98 -30.47
C ALA A 379 4.98 -40.34 -31.04
N LYS A 380 4.83 -41.37 -30.18
CA LYS A 380 4.25 -42.67 -30.56
C LYS A 380 2.79 -42.55 -31.01
N LYS A 381 1.97 -41.73 -30.34
CA LYS A 381 0.55 -41.52 -30.72
C LYS A 381 0.38 -40.73 -32.02
N VAL A 382 1.32 -39.85 -32.37
CA VAL A 382 1.30 -39.08 -33.63
C VAL A 382 1.72 -39.94 -34.83
N GLN A 383 2.57 -40.96 -34.66
CA GLN A 383 2.94 -41.89 -35.74
C GLN A 383 1.85 -42.90 -36.12
N VAL A 384 0.91 -43.21 -35.22
CA VAL A 384 -0.19 -44.15 -35.51
C VAL A 384 -1.34 -43.51 -36.32
N LYS A 385 -1.30 -42.19 -36.56
CA LYS A 385 -2.31 -41.43 -37.31
C LYS A 385 -1.85 -40.90 -38.68
N LYS A 386 -0.70 -41.32 -39.19
CA LYS A 386 -0.29 -41.19 -40.60
C LYS A 386 -0.31 -42.55 -41.26
#